data_AF-A0A3L6Q5L6-F1
#
_entry.id   AF-A0A3L6Q5L6-F1
#
_cell.length_a   1.000
_cell.length_b   1.000
_cell.length_c   1.000
_cell.angle_alpha   90.00
_cell.angle_beta   90.00
_cell.angle_gamma   90.00
#
_symmetry.space_group_name_H-M   'P 1'
#
loop_
_entity.id
_entity.type
_entity.pdbx_description
1 polymer ?
#
loop_
_entity_poly.entity_id
_entity_poly.type
_entity_poly.pdbx_seq_one_letter_code
_entity_poly.pdbx_strand_id
1 'polypeptide(L)'
;MSTPRGHTRAVPGHRRSLEADLGCSPLRERNLHNHNLGPIGYDGKLAQWEREDSHLTAQGIPNPWDEFSAGRPRNWLRGRSELHESEGTASIRWKNESTKEMSKVIKDKLEAA
;
A
#
# COMPACT_ATOMS: atom_id res chain seq x y z
N MET A 1 -47.11 -57.32 -19.50
CA MET A 1 -47.32 -56.49 -18.29
C MET A 1 -46.08 -55.64 -18.09
N SER A 2 -46.27 -54.32 -18.10
CA SER A 2 -45.25 -53.29 -17.97
C SER A 2 -44.72 -53.17 -16.53
N THR A 3 -43.41 -52.97 -16.38
CA THR A 3 -42.78 -51.82 -15.67
C THR A 3 -41.25 -51.97 -15.65
N PRO A 4 -40.49 -50.89 -15.95
CA PRO A 4 -39.05 -50.81 -15.67
C PRO A 4 -38.81 -50.05 -14.36
N ARG A 5 -37.92 -50.53 -13.48
CA ARG A 5 -37.42 -49.77 -12.32
C ARG A 5 -35.99 -50.17 -12.02
N GLY A 6 -35.09 -49.19 -11.92
CA GLY A 6 -33.82 -49.43 -11.21
C GLY A 6 -32.64 -48.54 -11.55
N HIS A 7 -32.79 -47.21 -11.46
CA HIS A 7 -31.76 -46.25 -11.02
C HIS A 7 -30.30 -46.44 -11.49
N THR A 8 -29.94 -45.72 -12.55
CA THR A 8 -28.58 -45.21 -12.71
C THR A 8 -28.27 -44.24 -11.56
N ARG A 9 -27.42 -44.67 -10.62
CA ARG A 9 -26.93 -43.81 -9.54
C ARG A 9 -25.84 -42.89 -10.11
N ALA A 10 -26.26 -41.71 -10.59
CA ALA A 10 -25.36 -40.63 -10.95
C ALA A 10 -24.52 -40.24 -9.72
N VAL A 11 -23.21 -40.38 -9.83
CA VAL A 11 -22.25 -39.84 -8.86
C VAL A 11 -22.31 -38.32 -8.90
N PRO A 12 -22.57 -37.62 -7.78
CA PRO A 12 -22.55 -36.17 -7.77
C PRO A 12 -21.11 -35.71 -8.00
N GLY A 13 -20.88 -35.07 -9.15
CA GLY A 13 -19.66 -34.32 -9.41
C GLY A 13 -19.44 -33.35 -8.25
N HIS A 14 -18.24 -33.39 -7.69
CA HIS A 14 -17.74 -32.38 -6.76
C HIS A 14 -17.82 -31.00 -7.46
N ARG A 15 -18.96 -30.34 -7.31
CA ARG A 15 -19.09 -28.91 -7.51
C ARG A 15 -18.31 -28.28 -6.37
N ARG A 16 -16.99 -28.14 -6.56
CA ARG A 16 -16.14 -27.31 -5.69
C ARG A 16 -16.83 -25.95 -5.63
N SER A 17 -17.40 -25.64 -4.46
CA SER A 17 -17.94 -24.33 -4.16
C SER A 17 -16.87 -23.30 -4.49
N LEU A 18 -17.11 -22.54 -5.55
CA LEU A 18 -16.32 -21.37 -5.91
C LEU A 18 -16.93 -20.19 -5.16
N GLU A 19 -17.04 -20.34 -3.85
CA GLU A 19 -17.27 -19.24 -2.91
C GLU A 19 -15.96 -19.11 -2.14
N ALA A 20 -14.94 -18.62 -2.86
CA ALA A 20 -13.87 -17.88 -2.20
C ALA A 20 -14.53 -16.59 -1.72
N ASP A 21 -15.21 -16.71 -0.58
CA ASP A 21 -15.69 -15.62 0.23
C ASP A 21 -14.49 -14.67 0.38
N LEU A 22 -14.59 -13.54 -0.32
CA LEU A 22 -13.62 -12.46 -0.31
C LEU A 22 -13.62 -11.87 1.09
N GLY A 23 -12.98 -12.57 2.02
CA GLY A 23 -12.80 -12.20 3.41
C GLY A 23 -11.87 -10.99 3.54
N CYS A 24 -12.31 -9.85 3.03
CA CYS A 24 -11.86 -8.56 3.50
C CYS A 24 -12.45 -8.38 4.90
N SER A 25 -11.74 -8.87 5.93
CA SER A 25 -12.21 -8.70 7.32
C SER A 25 -12.53 -7.22 7.58
N PRO A 26 -13.56 -6.88 8.39
CA PRO A 26 -13.94 -5.51 8.74
C PRO A 26 -12.79 -4.67 9.36
N LEU A 27 -11.68 -5.31 9.74
CA LEU A 27 -10.43 -4.66 10.13
C LEU A 27 -9.75 -3.90 8.98
N ARG A 28 -9.91 -4.33 7.73
CA ARG A 28 -9.34 -3.67 6.55
C ARG A 28 -10.04 -2.35 6.23
N GLU A 29 -11.36 -2.31 6.42
CA GLU A 29 -12.18 -1.11 6.23
C GLU A 29 -11.83 -0.02 7.26
N ARG A 30 -11.42 -0.42 8.47
CA ARG A 30 -10.94 0.48 9.52
C ARG A 30 -9.52 1.02 9.28
N ASN A 31 -8.80 0.49 8.29
CA ASN A 31 -7.45 0.95 7.97
C ASN A 31 -7.52 2.17 7.04
N LEU A 32 -7.68 3.36 7.63
CA LEU A 32 -7.79 4.64 6.89
C LEU A 32 -6.54 4.98 6.07
N HIS A 33 -5.41 4.31 6.32
CA HIS A 33 -4.11 4.62 5.73
C HIS A 33 -3.53 3.42 4.98
N ASN A 34 -4.12 3.10 3.83
CA ASN A 34 -3.60 2.09 2.92
C ASN A 34 -2.11 2.33 2.64
N HIS A 35 -1.30 1.29 2.84
CA HIS A 35 0.13 1.34 2.57
C HIS A 35 0.42 0.65 1.23
N ASN A 36 1.40 1.18 0.50
CA ASN A 36 1.87 0.62 -0.76
C ASN A 36 3.19 -0.13 -0.57
N LEU A 37 3.37 -0.71 0.62
CA LEU A 37 4.50 -1.59 0.90
C LEU A 37 4.15 -2.93 0.25
N GLY A 38 4.93 -3.32 -0.75
CA GLY A 38 4.77 -4.61 -1.42
C GLY A 38 5.05 -5.79 -0.46
N PRO A 39 5.14 -7.02 -0.97
CA PRO A 39 5.33 -8.22 -0.15
C PRO A 39 6.61 -8.20 0.70
N ILE A 40 7.61 -7.43 0.30
CA ILE A 40 8.91 -7.28 0.98
C ILE A 40 8.84 -6.22 2.09
N GLY A 41 7.73 -5.49 2.22
CA GLY A 41 7.54 -4.50 3.27
C GLY A 41 8.46 -3.27 3.11
N TYR A 42 8.97 -2.78 4.24
CA TYR A 42 9.87 -1.62 4.26
C TYR A 42 11.26 -1.93 3.70
N ASP A 43 11.77 -3.15 3.87
CA ASP A 43 13.13 -3.51 3.46
C ASP A 43 13.33 -3.34 1.95
N GLY A 44 12.40 -3.88 1.16
CA GLY A 44 12.41 -3.71 -0.30
C GLY A 44 12.13 -2.27 -0.76
N LYS A 45 11.42 -1.49 0.06
CA LYS A 45 11.11 -0.09 -0.24
C LYS A 45 12.24 0.86 0.10
N LEU A 46 13.02 0.59 1.15
CA LEU A 46 14.21 1.36 1.50
C LEU A 46 15.20 1.36 0.35
N ALA A 47 15.52 0.19 -0.21
CA ALA A 47 16.41 0.09 -1.37
C ALA A 47 15.88 0.85 -2.60
N GLN A 48 14.55 0.88 -2.81
CA GLN A 48 13.94 1.71 -3.87
C GLN A 48 14.12 3.20 -3.57
N TRP A 49 13.81 3.60 -2.35
CA TRP A 49 13.88 4.97 -1.88
C TRP A 49 15.30 5.55 -1.91
N GLU A 50 16.31 4.75 -1.59
CA GLU A 50 17.73 5.13 -1.67
C GLU A 50 18.17 5.37 -3.12
N ARG A 51 17.67 4.57 -4.08
CA ARG A 51 17.93 4.80 -5.50
C ARG A 51 17.25 6.09 -5.99
N GLU A 52 16.00 6.33 -5.57
CA GLU A 52 15.30 7.58 -5.88
C GLU A 52 16.02 8.79 -5.27
N ASP A 53 16.48 8.68 -4.02
CA ASP A 53 17.25 9.72 -3.33
C ASP A 53 18.55 10.03 -4.09
N SER A 54 19.31 8.98 -4.45
CA SER A 54 20.53 9.11 -5.25
C SER A 54 20.28 9.73 -6.62
N HIS A 55 19.15 9.41 -7.26
CA HIS A 55 18.73 10.00 -8.53
C HIS A 55 18.44 11.50 -8.38
N LEU A 56 17.68 11.89 -7.36
CA LEU A 56 17.40 13.30 -7.08
C LEU A 56 18.68 14.08 -6.78
N THR A 57 19.57 13.52 -5.96
CA THR A 57 20.89 14.14 -5.67
C THR A 57 21.72 14.30 -6.94
N ALA A 58 21.74 13.29 -7.82
CA ALA A 58 22.46 13.35 -9.08
C ALA A 58 21.90 14.42 -10.03
N GLN A 59 20.58 14.67 -9.98
CA GLN A 59 19.91 15.72 -10.75
C GLN A 59 19.98 17.10 -10.07
N GLY A 60 20.52 17.19 -8.85
CA GLY A 60 20.54 18.44 -8.07
C GLY A 60 19.17 18.89 -7.58
N ILE A 61 18.18 17.99 -7.57
CA ILE A 61 16.82 18.29 -7.13
C ILE A 61 16.75 18.16 -5.60
N PRO A 62 16.25 19.17 -4.89
CA PRO A 62 16.06 19.07 -3.45
C PRO A 62 15.02 17.99 -3.13
N ASN A 63 15.36 17.10 -2.20
CA ASN A 63 14.48 16.01 -1.81
C ASN A 63 13.40 16.52 -0.83
N PRO A 64 12.10 16.45 -1.16
CA PRO A 64 11.03 16.93 -0.29
C PRO A 64 10.93 16.13 1.01
N TRP A 65 11.58 14.97 1.09
CA TRP A 65 11.65 14.14 2.29
C TRP A 65 12.71 14.58 3.29
N ASP A 66 13.61 15.48 2.89
CA ASP A 66 14.61 16.10 3.79
C ASP A 66 13.96 17.04 4.81
N GLU A 67 12.79 17.60 4.44
CA GLU A 67 11.96 18.43 5.33
C GLU A 67 11.37 17.65 6.52
N PHE A 68 11.44 16.31 6.48
CA PHE A 68 11.02 15.45 7.58
C PHE A 68 12.24 14.82 8.24
N SER A 69 12.33 14.94 9.57
CA SER A 69 13.42 14.35 10.35
C SER A 69 13.63 12.88 10.01
N ALA A 70 14.89 12.49 9.85
CA ALA A 70 15.26 11.12 9.48
C ALA A 70 14.68 10.10 10.47
N GLY A 71 14.20 8.96 9.94
CA GLY A 71 13.78 7.82 10.74
C GLY A 71 12.35 7.33 10.47
N ARG A 72 11.69 6.86 11.52
CA ARG A 72 10.38 6.20 11.45
C ARG A 72 9.26 7.04 10.81
N PRO A 73 9.08 8.35 11.12
CA PRO A 73 7.99 9.13 10.53
C PRO A 73 8.16 9.31 9.01
N ARG A 74 9.39 9.59 8.54
CA ARG A 74 9.72 9.69 7.12
C ARG A 74 9.38 8.39 6.37
N ASN A 75 9.81 7.24 6.90
CA ASN A 75 9.53 5.93 6.28
C ASN A 75 8.04 5.62 6.25
N TRP A 76 7.30 5.96 7.32
CA TRP A 76 5.86 5.74 7.39
C TRP A 76 5.09 6.54 6.33
N LEU A 77 5.48 7.80 6.11
CA LEU A 77 4.91 8.68 5.10
C LEU A 77 5.28 8.22 3.67
N ARG A 78 6.54 7.86 3.42
CA ARG A 78 6.98 7.30 2.13
C ARG A 78 6.27 5.99 1.78
N GLY A 79 5.95 5.15 2.76
CA GLY A 79 5.19 3.92 2.54
C GLY A 79 3.73 4.13 2.13
N ARG A 80 3.20 5.35 2.31
CA ARG A 80 1.79 5.72 2.09
C ARG A 80 1.59 6.80 1.03
N SER A 81 2.69 7.24 0.43
CA SER A 81 2.72 8.35 -0.51
C SER A 81 3.60 7.98 -1.69
N GLU A 82 3.47 8.72 -2.78
CA GLU A 82 4.31 8.54 -3.95
C GLU A 82 5.15 9.79 -4.15
N LEU A 83 6.42 9.58 -4.50
CA LEU A 83 7.26 10.65 -4.99
C LEU A 83 6.83 10.95 -6.44
N HIS A 84 6.54 12.21 -6.71
CA HIS A 84 6.21 12.69 -8.04
C HIS A 84 7.26 13.71 -8.45
N GLU A 85 8.11 13.34 -9.40
CA GLU A 85 9.05 14.25 -10.03
C GLU A 85 8.31 15.01 -11.15
N SER A 86 8.37 16.33 -11.15
CA SER A 86 7.85 17.15 -12.25
C SER A 86 8.77 18.32 -12.49
N GLU A 87 9.23 18.46 -13.73
CA GLU A 87 9.98 19.62 -14.21
C GLU A 87 11.20 19.98 -13.35
N GLY A 88 11.92 18.96 -12.86
CA GLY A 88 13.10 19.17 -12.00
C GLY A 88 12.77 19.51 -10.54
N THR A 89 11.53 19.32 -10.10
CA THR A 89 11.12 19.43 -8.70
C THR A 89 10.47 18.14 -8.22
N ALA A 90 10.95 17.64 -7.08
CA ALA A 90 10.38 16.48 -6.43
C ALA A 90 9.26 16.91 -5.47
N SER A 91 8.05 16.43 -5.70
CA SER A 91 6.86 16.71 -4.89
C SER A 91 6.26 15.42 -4.32
N ILE A 92 5.65 15.50 -3.14
CA ILE A 92 4.97 14.35 -2.54
C ILE A 92 3.52 14.31 -2.99
N ARG A 93 3.14 13.26 -3.72
CA ARG A 93 1.76 12.98 -4.10
C ARG A 93 1.09 12.13 -3.02
N TRP A 94 0.17 12.74 -2.29
CA TRP A 94 -0.66 12.08 -1.28
C TRP A 94 -1.86 11.42 -1.95
N LYS A 95 -2.10 10.13 -1.69
CA LYS A 95 -3.30 9.41 -2.18
C LYS A 95 -4.53 9.64 -1.30
N ASN A 96 -4.32 9.86 -0.01
CA ASN A 96 -5.38 10.04 0.98
C ASN A 96 -5.21 11.38 1.69
N GLU A 97 -6.31 12.07 1.96
CA GLU A 97 -6.33 13.33 2.71
C GLU A 97 -5.85 13.13 4.15
N SER A 98 -6.23 12.03 4.80
CA SER A 98 -5.77 11.71 6.16
C SER A 98 -4.25 11.56 6.25
N THR A 99 -3.59 10.99 5.24
CA THR A 99 -2.12 10.89 5.19
C THR A 99 -1.48 12.28 5.04
N LYS A 100 -2.12 13.18 4.30
CA LYS A 100 -1.69 14.58 4.15
C LYS A 100 -1.87 15.37 5.45
N GLU A 101 -2.92 15.11 6.23
CA GLU A 101 -3.09 15.71 7.55
C GLU A 101 -2.04 15.19 8.54
N MET A 102 -1.78 13.88 8.52
CA MET A 102 -0.73 13.27 9.34
C MET A 102 0.66 13.82 9.02
N SER A 103 0.97 14.17 7.77
CA SER A 103 2.26 14.78 7.44
C SER A 103 2.42 16.17 8.08
N LYS A 104 1.35 16.97 8.14
CA LYS A 104 1.35 18.25 8.86
C LYS A 104 1.53 18.07 10.36
N VAL A 105 0.82 17.11 10.96
CA VAL A 105 0.93 16.79 12.39
C VAL A 105 2.35 16.30 12.74
N ILE A 106 2.93 15.46 11.88
CA ILE A 106 4.32 15.02 12.03
C ILE A 106 5.25 16.23 11.97
N LYS A 107 5.08 17.12 11.00
CA LYS A 107 5.91 18.34 10.87
C LYS A 107 5.80 19.23 12.10
N ASP A 108 4.58 19.54 12.55
CA ASP A 108 4.33 20.35 13.76
C ASP A 108 5.00 19.74 15.01
N LYS A 109 4.89 18.43 15.18
CA LYS A 109 5.50 17.72 16.30
C LYS A 109 7.03 17.67 16.23
N LEU A 110 7.61 17.74 15.03
CA LEU A 110 9.06 17.80 14.84
C LEU A 110 9.60 19.21 15.11
N GLU A 111 8.87 20.26 14.76
CA GLU A 111 9.23 21.66 15.06
C GLU A 111 9.06 22.01 16.55
N ALA A 112 8.16 21.32 17.25
CA ALA A 112 7.89 21.53 18.67
C ALA A 112 8.83 20.76 19.62
N ALA A 113 9.77 19.96 19.11
CA ALA A 113 10.67 19.09 19.87
C ALA A 113 12.12 19.61 19.87
#